data_AF-A0A843RU87-F1
#
_entry.id   AF-A0A843RU87-F1
#
_cell.length_a   1.000
_cell.length_b   1.000
_cell.length_c   1.000
_cell.angle_alpha   90.00
_cell.angle_beta   90.00
_cell.angle_gamma   90.00
#
_symmetry.space_group_name_H-M   'P 1'
#
loop_
_entity.id
_entity.type
_entity.pdbx_description
1 polymer ?
#
loop_
_entity_poly.entity_id
_entity_poly.type
_entity_poly.pdbx_seq_one_letter_code
_entity_poly.pdbx_strand_id
1 'polypeptide(L)' 'MLRNEVVPLFYDRDKDGLPRRWIARMKRAIRTLGWRFSADRMVTDYALTSYIPAAGGTSRDMSRF' A
#
# COMPACT_ATOMS: atom_id res chain seq x y z
N MET A 1 9.49 -4.78 -16.15
CA MET A 1 8.13 -4.21 -16.24
C MET A 1 7.16 -5.12 -15.48
N LEU A 2 6.30 -4.55 -14.62
CA LEU A 2 5.34 -5.29 -13.78
C LEU A 2 4.40 -6.22 -14.59
N ARG A 3 4.05 -5.81 -15.82
CA ARG A 3 3.18 -6.56 -16.74
C ARG A 3 3.69 -7.98 -17.03
N ASN A 4 5.00 -8.15 -17.24
CA ASN A 4 5.58 -9.43 -17.65
C ASN A 4 5.52 -10.49 -16.54
N GLU A 5 5.40 -10.07 -15.28
CA GLU A 5 5.28 -10.99 -14.15
C GLU A 5 3.83 -11.23 -13.74
N VAL A 6 2.98 -10.20 -13.83
CA VAL A 6 1.60 -10.26 -13.35
C VAL A 6 0.70 -11.01 -14.32
N VAL A 7 0.86 -10.80 -15.63
CA VAL A 7 0.01 -11.41 -16.65
C VAL A 7 0.10 -12.95 -16.62
N PRO A 8 1.29 -13.59 -16.62
CA PRO A 8 1.37 -15.06 -16.55
C PRO A 8 0.79 -15.63 -15.26
N LEU A 9 0.94 -14.93 -14.13
CA LEU A 9 0.39 -15.38 -12.85
C LEU A 9 -1.13 -15.34 -12.79
N PHE A 10 -1.75 -14.37 -13.46
CA PHE A 10 -3.20 -14.21 -13.51
C PHE A 10 -3.88 -15.25 -14.40
N TYR A 11 -3.25 -15.60 -15.54
CA TYR A 11 -3.82 -16.54 -16.50
C TYR A 11 -3.40 -18.00 -16.26
N ASP A 12 -2.35 -18.26 -15.46
CA ASP A 12 -2.01 -19.62 -15.05
C ASP A 12 -3.01 -20.15 -14.02
N ARG A 13 -3.96 -20.95 -14.51
CA ARG A 13 -5.04 -21.56 -13.73
C ARG A 13 -4.74 -23.03 -13.50
N ASP A 14 -5.03 -23.50 -12.29
CA ASP A 14 -4.95 -24.92 -11.97
C ASP A 14 -6.13 -25.71 -12.57
N LYS A 15 -6.16 -27.01 -12.27
CA LYS A 15 -7.20 -27.96 -12.68
C LYS A 15 -8.61 -27.57 -12.20
N ASP A 16 -8.69 -26.75 -11.15
CA ASP A 16 -9.92 -26.24 -10.55
C ASP A 16 -10.29 -24.84 -11.10
N GLY A 17 -9.53 -24.32 -12.06
CA GLY A 17 -9.74 -23.01 -12.69
C GLY A 17 -9.23 -21.82 -11.86
N LEU A 18 -8.48 -22.07 -10.79
CA LEU A 18 -8.03 -21.05 -9.83
C LEU A 18 -6.54 -20.68 -10.04
N PRO A 19 -6.21 -19.39 -10.12
CA PRO A 19 -4.82 -18.95 -10.23
C PRO A 19 -4.16 -18.90 -8.85
N ARG A 20 -3.76 -20.07 -8.32
CA ARG A 20 -3.22 -20.20 -6.94
C ARG A 20 -2.02 -19.30 -6.67
N ARG A 21 -1.10 -19.15 -7.64
CA ARG A 21 0.08 -18.29 -7.48
C ARG A 21 -0.28 -16.80 -7.42
N TRP A 22 -1.29 -16.37 -8.18
CA TRP A 22 -1.83 -15.01 -8.09
C TRP A 22 -2.47 -14.75 -6.72
N ILE A 23 -3.29 -15.68 -6.23
CA ILE A 23 -3.94 -15.57 -4.92
C ILE A 23 -2.90 -15.46 -3.80
N ALA A 24 -1.83 -16.27 -3.85
CA ALA A 24 -0.74 -16.20 -2.89
C ALA A 24 -0.01 -14.84 -2.94
N ARG A 25 0.24 -14.29 -4.13
CA ARG A 25 0.83 -12.95 -4.32
C ARG A 25 -0.08 -11.86 -3.74
N MET A 26 -1.39 -11.92 -3.98
CA MET A 26 -2.36 -10.97 -3.40
C MET A 26 -2.37 -11.03 -1.87
N LYS A 27 -2.46 -12.22 -1.27
CA LYS A 27 -2.44 -12.38 0.20
C LYS A 27 -1.15 -11.83 0.82
N ARG A 28 0.00 -12.07 0.18
CA ARG A 28 1.29 -11.51 0.62
C ARG A 28 1.30 -9.98 0.53
N ALA A 29 0.76 -9.41 -0.54
CA ALA A 29 0.67 -7.97 -0.71
C ALA A 29 -0.19 -7.33 0.39
N ILE A 30 -1.39 -7.87 0.64
CA ILE A 30 -2.28 -7.38 1.72
C ILE A 30 -1.56 -7.41 3.07
N ARG A 31 -0.91 -8.53 3.42
CA ARG A 31 -0.19 -8.70 4.69
C ARG A 31 1.01 -7.75 4.86
N THR A 32 1.68 -7.36 3.78
CA THR A 32 2.96 -6.63 3.85
C THR A 32 2.83 -5.14 3.54
N LEU A 33 1.83 -4.75 2.77
CA LEU A 33 1.67 -3.38 2.27
C LEU A 33 0.59 -2.59 3.01
N GLY A 34 -0.36 -3.25 3.69
CA GLY A 34 -1.52 -2.58 4.30
C GLY A 34 -1.15 -1.42 5.25
N TRP A 35 -0.14 -1.60 6.09
CA TRP A 35 0.30 -0.54 7.02
C TRP A 35 1.00 0.64 6.33
N ARG A 36 1.68 0.38 5.21
CA ARG A 36 2.51 1.38 4.52
C ARG A 36 1.74 2.17 3.46
N PHE A 37 0.69 1.56 2.91
CA PHE A 37 -0.16 2.14 1.86
C PHE A 37 -1.57 2.44 2.39
N SER A 38 -1.67 2.91 3.63
CA SER A 38 -2.93 3.39 4.20
C SER A 38 -3.21 4.82 3.74
N ALA A 39 -4.44 5.08 3.29
CA ALA A 39 -4.89 6.43 2.95
C ALA A 39 -4.91 7.35 4.18
N ASP A 40 -5.17 6.79 5.36
CA ASP A 40 -5.06 7.48 6.64
C ASP A 40 -3.65 8.04 6.86
N ARG A 41 -2.63 7.18 6.76
CA ARG A 41 -1.22 7.59 6.81
C ARG A 41 -0.90 8.66 5.76
N MET A 42 -1.38 8.49 4.53
CA MET A 42 -1.15 9.47 3.46
C MET A 42 -1.72 10.86 3.81
N VAL A 43 -2.93 10.92 4.36
CA VAL A 43 -3.57 12.19 4.74
C VAL A 43 -2.84 12.81 5.93
N THR A 44 -2.44 12.01 6.93
CA THR A 44 -1.62 12.49 8.06
C THR A 44 -0.29 13.07 7.58
N ASP A 45 0.44 12.33 6.72
CA ASP A 45 1.71 12.78 6.14
C ASP A 45 1.48 14.11 5.39
N TYR A 46 0.46 14.19 4.53
CA TYR A 46 0.15 15.41 3.77
C TYR A 46 -0.21 16.62 4.65
N ALA A 47 -0.97 16.41 5.72
CA ALA A 47 -1.31 17.46 6.66
C ALA A 47 -0.06 17.97 7.42
N LEU A 48 0.77 17.04 7.91
CA LEU A 48 1.97 17.35 8.70
C LEU A 48 3.09 17.98 7.88
N THR A 49 3.34 17.50 6.67
CA THR A 49 4.48 17.96 5.86
C THR A 49 4.13 19.15 4.97
N SER A 50 2.86 19.34 4.63
CA SER A 50 2.44 20.36 3.66
C SER A 50 1.56 21.43 4.30
N TYR A 51 0.39 21.05 4.82
CA TYR A 51 -0.60 22.05 5.26
C TYR A 51 -0.20 22.78 6.55
N ILE A 52 0.27 22.06 7.58
CA ILE A 52 0.65 22.67 8.86
C ILE A 52 1.82 23.67 8.69
N PRO A 53 2.91 23.32 7.97
CA PRO A 53 3.96 24.27 7.65
C PRO A 53 3.47 25.46 6.81
N ALA A 54 2.64 25.22 5.78
CA ALA A 54 2.11 26.28 4.93
C ALA A 54 1.18 27.25 5.68
N ALA A 55 0.49 26.78 6.72
CA ALA A 55 -0.36 27.60 7.58
C ALA A 55 0.41 28.39 8.65
N GLY A 56 1.75 28.32 8.67
CA GLY A 56 2.59 29.00 9.66
C GLY A 56 2.63 28.31 11.03
N GLY A 57 2.05 27.11 11.15
CA GLY A 57 2.17 26.29 12.33
C GLY A 57 3.51 25.57 12.34
N THR A 58 4.38 25.85 13.31
CA THR A 58 5.48 24.94 13.62
C THR A 58 4.86 23.62 14.04
N SER A 59 5.05 22.55 13.24
CA SER A 59 4.62 21.19 13.59
C SER A 59 5.29 20.81 14.92
N ARG A 60 4.61 21.05 16.03
CA ARG A 60 5.09 20.64 17.34
C ARG A 60 5.05 19.12 17.31
N ASP A 61 6.24 18.55 17.37
CA ASP A 61 6.51 17.12 17.28
C ASP A 61 5.50 16.36 18.17
N MET A 62 4.60 15.63 17.53
CA MET A 62 3.56 14.86 18.21
C MET A 62 4.14 13.50 18.61
N SER A 63 5.34 13.52 19.21
CA SER A 63 6.12 12.35 19.64
C SER A 63 5.65 11.81 21.00
N ARG A 64 4.34 11.87 21.27
CA ARG A 64 3.77 11.36 22.52
C ARG A 64 2.39 10.77 22.34
N PHE A 65 2.33 9.55 21.77
CA PHE A 65 1.51 8.43 22.23
C PHE A 65 2.15 7.12 21.75
#